data_AF-A0A1M6ZCJ0-F1
#
_entry.id   AF-A0A1M6ZCJ0-F1
#
_cell.length_a   1.000
_cell.length_b   1.000
_cell.length_c   1.000
_cell.angle_alpha   90.00
_cell.angle_beta   90.00
_cell.angle_gamma   90.00
#
_symmetry.space_group_name_H-M   'P 1'
#
loop_
_entity.id
_entity.type
_entity.pdbx_description
1 polymer ?
#
loop_
_entity_poly.entity_id
_entity_poly.type
_entity_poly.pdbx_seq_one_letter_code
_entity_poly.pdbx_strand_id
1 'polypeptide(L)'
;MDHDNKMPCRHSYAVGYSFRMPHAFFTSLPCDKCGCIIRLSMPWRILFLFTELAGFLLAYIIAEAVPFKIFRTTFPASLAVFILLIAIVQVIGRLILRSAKWVEADKK
;
A
#
# COMPACT_ATOMS: atom_id res chain seq x y z
N MET A 1 21.08 23.13 -22.67
CA MET A 1 20.61 23.58 -21.35
C MET A 1 19.23 24.16 -21.56
N ASP A 2 18.19 23.37 -21.32
CA ASP A 2 16.80 23.84 -21.40
C ASP A 2 16.27 23.96 -19.97
N HIS A 3 16.25 25.18 -19.47
CA HIS A 3 15.62 25.50 -18.19
C HIS A 3 14.10 25.42 -18.37
N ASP A 4 13.52 24.40 -17.75
CA ASP A 4 12.61 24.65 -16.63
C ASP A 4 11.34 25.45 -16.95
N ASN A 5 10.43 24.83 -17.70
CA ASN A 5 9.04 25.26 -17.81
C ASN A 5 8.06 24.09 -17.64
N LYS A 6 8.43 23.12 -16.81
CA LYS A 6 7.49 22.08 -16.39
C LYS A 6 6.72 22.64 -15.21
N MET A 7 5.47 23.04 -15.43
CA MET A 7 4.51 23.30 -14.35
C MET A 7 4.69 22.23 -13.25
N PRO A 8 4.70 22.60 -11.96
CA PRO A 8 4.87 21.64 -10.89
C PRO A 8 3.77 20.58 -11.01
N CYS A 9 4.14 19.39 -11.49
CA CYS A 9 3.19 18.32 -11.65
C CYS A 9 2.69 17.93 -10.27
N ARG A 10 1.37 17.95 -10.05
CA ARG A 10 0.78 17.43 -8.82
C ARG A 10 0.78 15.90 -8.89
N HIS A 11 1.97 15.34 -8.63
CA HIS A 11 2.28 13.93 -8.69
C HIS A 11 1.27 13.09 -7.92
N SER A 12 0.81 12.04 -8.57
CA SER A 12 -0.17 11.13 -8.01
C SER A 12 0.02 9.73 -8.58
N TYR A 13 -0.23 8.75 -7.74
CA TYR A 13 -0.32 7.36 -8.13
C TYR A 13 -1.74 6.86 -7.89
N ALA A 14 -2.46 6.56 -8.97
CA ALA A 14 -3.78 5.98 -8.96
C ALA A 14 -3.64 4.46 -8.76
N VAL A 15 -3.92 4.02 -7.53
CA VAL A 15 -4.04 2.61 -7.22
C VAL A 15 -5.36 2.11 -7.79
N GLY A 16 -5.28 1.27 -8.83
CA GLY A 16 -6.45 0.55 -9.38
C GLY A 16 -7.01 -0.48 -8.40
N TYR A 17 -8.00 -1.26 -8.85
CA TYR A 17 -8.83 -2.09 -7.96
C TYR A 17 -8.11 -3.17 -7.15
N SER A 18 -6.89 -3.62 -7.51
CA SER A 18 -6.00 -4.46 -6.66
C SER A 18 -4.58 -4.66 -7.26
N PHE A 19 -4.45 -4.75 -8.58
CA PHE A 19 -3.19 -5.20 -9.23
C PHE A 19 -2.04 -4.19 -9.23
N ARG A 20 -2.31 -2.93 -8.94
CA ARG A 20 -1.30 -1.85 -8.88
C ARG A 20 -0.86 -1.51 -7.46
N MET A 21 -1.14 -2.36 -6.49
CA MET A 21 -0.72 -2.07 -5.12
C MET A 21 0.80 -2.28 -5.01
N PRO A 22 1.56 -1.24 -4.66
CA PRO A 22 3.00 -1.36 -4.54
C PRO A 22 3.35 -2.15 -3.27
N HIS A 23 4.35 -3.02 -3.38
CA HIS A 23 4.85 -3.81 -2.25
C HIS A 23 5.44 -2.89 -1.16
N ALA A 24 5.37 -3.25 0.12
CA ALA A 24 5.90 -2.48 1.27
C ALA A 24 7.26 -1.77 1.06
N PHE A 25 8.17 -2.36 0.28
CA PHE A 25 9.53 -1.85 0.03
C PHE A 25 9.71 -1.09 -1.28
N PHE A 26 8.64 -0.70 -1.97
CA PHE A 26 8.78 0.06 -3.20
C PHE A 26 9.59 1.35 -2.99
N THR A 27 10.54 1.58 -3.87
CA THR A 27 11.43 2.76 -3.83
C THR A 27 10.86 3.89 -4.67
N SER A 28 10.19 3.55 -5.77
CA SER A 28 9.67 4.50 -6.73
C SER A 28 8.60 3.90 -7.63
N LEU A 29 7.68 4.74 -8.12
CA LEU A 29 6.59 4.38 -9.01
C LEU A 29 6.48 5.41 -10.15
N PRO A 30 5.93 5.03 -11.32
CA PRO A 30 5.61 6.00 -12.36
C PRO A 30 4.42 6.86 -11.94
N CYS A 31 4.52 8.17 -12.13
CA CYS A 31 3.40 9.10 -11.97
C CYS A 31 2.38 8.90 -13.09
N ASP A 32 1.10 8.74 -12.75
CA ASP A 32 0.06 8.53 -13.76
C ASP A 32 -0.23 9.76 -14.63
N LYS A 33 0.21 10.95 -14.20
CA LYS A 33 -0.02 12.21 -14.93
C LYS A 33 1.11 12.57 -15.88
N CYS A 34 2.36 12.42 -15.44
CA CYS A 34 3.53 12.89 -16.19
C CYS A 34 4.52 11.77 -16.56
N GLY A 35 4.27 10.52 -16.14
CA GLY A 35 5.14 9.37 -16.39
C GLY A 35 6.50 9.42 -15.68
N CYS A 36 6.80 10.49 -14.94
CA CYS A 36 8.05 10.63 -14.21
C CYS A 36 8.10 9.68 -13.01
N ILE A 37 9.30 9.29 -12.61
CA ILE A 37 9.50 8.41 -11.46
C ILE A 37 9.31 9.24 -10.18
N ILE A 38 8.34 8.83 -9.37
CA ILE A 38 7.96 9.47 -8.11
C ILE A 38 8.16 8.51 -6.94
N ARG A 39 8.43 9.07 -5.77
CA ARG A 39 8.52 8.36 -4.49
C ARG A 39 7.59 9.02 -3.48
N LEU A 40 7.11 8.25 -2.51
CA LEU A 40 6.45 8.88 -1.36
C LEU A 40 7.48 9.72 -0.63
N SER A 41 7.02 10.86 -0.13
CA SER A 41 7.76 11.57 0.91
C SER A 41 7.98 10.64 2.13
N MET A 42 9.12 10.81 2.80
CA MET A 42 9.53 10.00 3.95
C MET A 42 8.41 9.73 4.98
N PRO A 43 7.65 10.73 5.47
CA PRO A 43 6.60 10.45 6.47
C PRO A 43 5.52 9.50 5.96
N TRP A 44 5.11 9.65 4.70
CA TRP A 44 4.10 8.80 4.10
C TRP A 44 4.63 7.40 3.79
N ARG A 45 5.92 7.27 3.45
CA ARG A 45 6.58 5.97 3.26
C ARG A 45 6.64 5.18 4.56
N ILE A 46 6.98 5.85 5.66
CA ILE A 46 6.98 5.26 7.00
C ILE A 46 5.56 4.80 7.37
N LEU A 47 4.57 5.66 7.17
CA LEU A 47 3.16 5.35 7.45
C LEU A 47 2.69 4.12 6.68
N PHE A 48 2.99 4.05 5.38
CA PHE A 48 2.64 2.91 4.52
C PHE A 48 3.25 1.60 5.03
N LEU A 49 4.53 1.64 5.41
CA LEU A 49 5.25 0.48 5.93
C LEU A 49 4.69 0.02 7.28
N PHE A 50 4.29 0.95 8.15
CA PHE A 50 3.60 0.61 9.40
C PHE A 50 2.26 -0.08 9.17
N THR A 51 1.47 0.37 8.20
CA THR A 51 0.19 -0.30 7.87
C THR A 51 0.37 -1.72 7.38
N GLU A 52 1.38 -1.98 6.54
CA GLU A 52 1.71 -3.33 6.08
C GLU A 52 2.18 -4.22 7.24
N LEU A 53 3.08 -3.72 8.10
CA LEU A 53 3.54 -4.46 9.29
C LEU A 53 2.39 -4.77 10.26
N ALA A 54 1.50 -3.80 10.50
CA ALA A 54 0.33 -4.00 11.35
C ALA A 54 -0.61 -5.07 10.76
N GLY A 55 -0.81 -5.06 9.44
CA GLY A 55 -1.58 -6.10 8.75
C GLY A 55 -0.96 -7.49 8.92
N PHE A 56 0.36 -7.60 8.79
CA PHE A 56 1.09 -8.86 8.99
C PHE A 56 1.00 -9.36 10.43
N LEU A 57 1.14 -8.47 11.41
CA LEU A 57 1.05 -8.81 12.82
C LEU A 57 -0.37 -9.28 13.19
N LEU A 58 -1.41 -8.60 12.70
CA LEU A 58 -2.80 -9.00 12.90
C LEU A 58 -3.10 -10.36 12.27
N ALA A 59 -2.62 -10.58 11.04
CA ALA A 59 -2.73 -11.87 10.37
C ALA A 59 -2.07 -13.00 11.16
N TYR A 60 -0.87 -12.75 11.70
CA TYR A 60 -0.16 -13.72 12.54
C TYR A 60 -0.90 -14.03 13.84
N ILE A 61 -1.38 -13.01 14.56
CA ILE A 61 -2.14 -13.18 15.81
C ILE A 61 -3.40 -14.02 15.57
N ILE A 62 -4.12 -13.79 14.47
CA ILE A 62 -5.33 -14.55 14.13
C ILE A 62 -4.97 -15.98 13.76
N ALA A 63 -3.85 -16.18 13.07
CA ALA A 63 -3.39 -17.52 12.72
C ALA A 63 -3.00 -18.33 13.97
N GLU A 64 -2.38 -17.69 14.97
CA GLU A 64 -2.07 -18.29 16.28
C GLU A 64 -3.32 -18.52 17.13
N ALA A 65 -4.23 -17.55 17.18
CA ALA A 65 -5.41 -17.58 18.07
C ALA A 65 -6.50 -18.54 17.61
N VAL A 66 -6.56 -18.86 16.31
CA VAL A 66 -7.53 -19.81 15.77
C VAL A 66 -6.86 -21.18 15.72
N PRO A 67 -7.20 -22.12 16.62
CA PRO A 67 -6.78 -23.50 16.45
C PRO A 67 -7.40 -24.05 15.16
N PHE A 68 -6.61 -24.08 14.08
CA PHE A 68 -7.03 -24.57 12.77
C PHE A 68 -7.28 -26.09 12.81
N LYS A 69 -8.42 -26.49 13.40
CA LYS A 69 -9.02 -27.79 13.13
C LYS A 69 -9.78 -27.64 11.81
N ILE A 70 -9.09 -27.97 10.72
CA ILE A 70 -9.48 -27.80 9.30
C ILE A 70 -10.91 -28.32 8.98
N PHE A 71 -11.50 -29.18 9.82
CA PHE A 71 -12.81 -29.79 9.63
C PHE A 71 -13.94 -29.30 10.58
N ARG A 72 -13.74 -28.22 11.36
CA ARG A 72 -14.81 -27.64 12.20
C ARG A 72 -15.45 -26.40 11.59
N THR A 73 -16.70 -26.14 11.95
CA THR A 73 -17.57 -25.02 11.52
C THR A 73 -16.97 -23.62 11.70
N THR A 74 -15.87 -23.48 12.46
CA THR A 74 -15.16 -22.22 12.68
C THR A 74 -14.20 -21.84 11.55
N PHE A 75 -13.78 -22.77 10.69
CA PHE A 75 -12.89 -22.48 9.56
C PHE A 75 -13.43 -21.41 8.58
N PRO A 76 -14.65 -21.52 8.03
CA PRO A 76 -15.17 -20.50 7.12
C PRO A 76 -15.33 -19.13 7.80
N ALA A 77 -15.69 -19.10 9.09
CA ALA A 77 -15.79 -17.85 9.85
C ALA A 77 -14.40 -17.19 10.04
N SER A 78 -13.38 -17.97 10.40
CA SER A 78 -12.01 -17.45 10.52
C SER A 78 -11.44 -16.96 9.19
N LEU A 79 -11.74 -17.67 8.09
CA LEU A 79 -11.33 -17.27 6.75
C LEU A 79 -12.02 -15.97 6.33
N ALA A 80 -13.31 -15.83 6.61
CA ALA A 80 -14.05 -14.60 6.32
C ALA A 80 -13.48 -13.40 7.09
N VAL A 81 -13.17 -13.56 8.38
CA VAL A 81 -12.53 -12.51 9.19
C VAL A 81 -11.15 -12.16 8.64
N PHE A 82 -10.37 -13.16 8.25
CA PHE A 82 -9.05 -12.94 7.66
C PHE A 82 -9.11 -12.15 6.34
N ILE A 83 -10.02 -12.53 5.44
CA ILE A 83 -10.25 -11.82 4.17
C ILE A 83 -10.72 -10.37 4.44
N LEU A 84 -11.63 -10.18 5.40
CA LEU A 84 -12.12 -8.86 5.79
C LEU A 84 -10.98 -7.95 6.27
N LEU A 85 -10.08 -8.48 7.09
CA LEU A 85 -8.93 -7.73 7.59
C LEU A 85 -7.95 -7.36 6.49
N ILE A 86 -7.64 -8.28 5.59
CA ILE A 86 -6.81 -7.97 4.41
C ILE A 86 -7.48 -6.86 3.59
N ALA A 87 -8.79 -6.95 3.36
CA ALA A 87 -9.52 -5.93 2.63
C ALA A 87 -9.43 -4.55 3.31
N ILE A 88 -9.54 -4.49 4.64
CA ILE A 88 -9.40 -3.24 5.41
C ILE A 88 -7.98 -2.67 5.26
N VAL A 89 -6.94 -3.49 5.45
CA VAL A 89 -5.53 -3.07 5.31
C VAL A 89 -5.29 -2.53 3.90
N GLN A 90 -5.82 -3.20 2.88
CA GLN A 90 -5.73 -2.72 1.51
C GLN A 90 -6.45 -1.39 1.30
N VAL A 91 -7.66 -1.20 1.84
CA VAL A 91 -8.38 0.08 1.73
C VAL A 91 -7.57 1.21 2.38
N ILE A 92 -6.99 0.97 3.56
CA ILE A 92 -6.15 1.95 4.24
C ILE A 92 -4.91 2.26 3.39
N GLY A 93 -4.20 1.24 2.88
CA GLY A 93 -3.05 1.43 2.00
C GLY A 93 -3.39 2.26 0.75
N ARG A 94 -4.56 2.04 0.14
CA ARG A 94 -5.04 2.84 -1.00
C ARG A 94 -5.30 4.29 -0.61
N LEU A 95 -5.92 4.53 0.54
CA LEU A 95 -6.18 5.89 1.04
C LEU A 95 -4.87 6.64 1.30
N ILE A 96 -3.88 5.94 1.86
CA ILE A 96 -2.52 6.47 2.06
C ILE A 96 -1.93 6.86 0.71
N LEU A 97 -1.90 5.96 -0.27
CA LEU A 97 -1.30 6.23 -1.58
C LEU A 97 -2.02 7.35 -2.35
N ARG A 98 -3.35 7.44 -2.22
CA ARG A 98 -4.15 8.50 -2.85
C ARG A 98 -3.93 9.87 -2.20
N SER A 99 -3.74 9.91 -0.89
CA SER A 99 -3.60 11.16 -0.12
C SER A 99 -2.15 11.58 0.09
N ALA A 100 -1.20 10.67 -0.16
CA ALA A 100 0.20 10.89 0.10
C ALA A 100 0.78 12.04 -0.72
N LYS A 101 1.74 12.73 -0.11
CA LYS A 101 2.57 13.68 -0.83
C LYS A 101 3.66 12.91 -1.60
N TRP A 102 3.55 12.94 -2.92
CA TRP A 102 4.51 12.37 -3.86
C TRP A 102 5.58 13.39 -4.23
N VAL A 103 6.82 12.93 -4.37
CA VAL A 103 7.99 13.75 -4.72
C VAL A 103 8.72 13.06 -5.87
N GLU A 104 9.35 13.81 -6.77
CA GLU A 104 10.19 13.21 -7.81
C GLU A 104 11.34 12.43 -7.16
N ALA A 105 11.58 11.23 -7.70
CA ALA A 105 12.76 10.47 -7.35
C ALA A 105 13.90 10.92 -8.25
N ASP A 106 15.05 11.22 -7.67
CA ASP A 106 16.26 11.46 -8.43
C ASP A 106 16.54 10.25 -9.32
N LYS A 107 16.74 10.50 -10.62
CA LYS A 107 17.29 9.50 -11.53
C LYS A 107 18.75 9.31 -11.12
N LYS A 108 19.01 8.26 -10.35
CA LYS A 108 20.38 7.83 -10.08
C LYS A 108 21.02 7.30 -11.36
#